data_AF-A0A2N3LKW2-F1
#
_entry.id   AF-A0A2N3LKW2-F1
#
_cell.length_a   1.000
_cell.length_b   1.000
_cell.length_c   1.000
_cell.angle_alpha   90.00
_cell.angle_beta   90.00
_cell.angle_gamma   90.00
#
_symmetry.space_group_name_H-M   'P 1'
#
loop_
_entity.id
_entity.type
_entity.pdbx_description
1 polymer ?
#
loop_
_entity_poly.entity_id
_entity_poly.type
_entity_poly.pdbx_seq_one_letter_code
_entity_poly.pdbx_strand_id
1 'polypeptide(L)'
;MEVLEGNAWISMNKLTLLDIMENWDTLCTKENFIGLGSTRKVYCLGKYVVKKHLNRIGYLQSLRELEIYTSMKQTKYAHIFSPVFYVNKEICIQQYYQEVPMYDNQTFDIQEKKGLWEFPSYYEECIEILDKEWDVFDIRDSSNYGMNERRVLVLIDYGMSKTLYEKEWVPAAEKGDIPQIEVHICGTCGIKKEIRMYGKNDLDIRCITCGKE
;
A
#
# COMPACT_ATOMS: atom_id res chain seq x y z
N MET A 1 -37.75 -26.29 18.13
CA MET A 1 -37.80 -24.95 18.75
C MET A 1 -36.46 -24.76 19.40
N GLU A 2 -35.53 -24.17 18.64
CA GLU A 2 -34.24 -23.64 19.10
C GLU A 2 -33.73 -22.83 17.92
N VAL A 3 -34.00 -21.53 17.98
CA VAL A 3 -33.49 -20.52 17.05
C VAL A 3 -32.10 -20.17 17.59
N LEU A 4 -31.05 -20.58 16.89
CA LEU A 4 -29.70 -20.13 17.21
C LEU A 4 -29.55 -18.69 16.72
N GLU A 5 -29.52 -17.81 17.70
CA GLU A 5 -29.37 -16.38 17.60
C GLU A 5 -28.00 -15.99 17.03
N GLY A 6 -28.01 -14.90 16.24
CA GLY A 6 -26.93 -13.92 16.29
C GLY A 6 -25.66 -14.25 15.52
N ASN A 7 -25.75 -14.39 14.18
CA ASN A 7 -24.61 -14.06 13.35
C ASN A 7 -24.30 -12.57 13.55
N ALA A 8 -23.21 -12.29 14.26
CA ALA A 8 -22.60 -10.98 14.42
C ALA A 8 -22.03 -10.47 13.09
N TRP A 9 -22.90 -10.29 12.09
CA TRP A 9 -22.75 -9.16 11.18
C TRP A 9 -23.20 -7.97 11.99
N ILE A 10 -22.28 -7.41 12.77
CA ILE A 10 -22.41 -6.04 13.25
C ILE A 10 -22.81 -5.26 12.00
N SER A 11 -24.03 -4.73 12.03
CA SER A 11 -24.48 -3.67 11.17
C SER A 11 -23.39 -2.60 11.22
N MET A 12 -22.45 -2.65 10.27
CA MET A 12 -21.51 -1.58 10.05
C MET A 12 -22.38 -0.43 9.57
N ASN A 13 -22.79 0.43 10.50
CA ASN A 13 -23.07 1.81 10.19
C ASN A 13 -22.01 2.24 9.18
N LYS A 14 -22.44 2.70 7.99
CA LYS A 14 -21.52 3.07 6.91
C LYS A 14 -20.55 4.10 7.46
N LEU A 15 -19.33 3.67 7.81
CA LEU A 15 -18.28 4.56 8.28
C LEU A 15 -18.12 5.66 7.24
N THR A 16 -18.34 6.89 7.67
CA THR A 16 -18.11 8.05 6.83
C THR A 16 -16.62 8.38 6.82
N LEU A 17 -16.19 9.17 5.84
CA LEU A 17 -14.81 9.65 5.81
C LEU A 17 -14.46 10.44 7.09
N LEU A 18 -15.41 11.21 7.61
CA LEU A 18 -15.23 11.99 8.84
C LEU A 18 -15.04 11.08 10.05
N ASP A 19 -15.84 10.03 10.18
CA ASP A 19 -15.69 9.05 11.27
C ASP A 19 -14.29 8.43 11.26
N ILE A 20 -13.76 8.11 10.06
CA ILE A 20 -12.42 7.55 9.91
C ILE A 20 -11.36 8.60 10.28
N MET A 21 -11.49 9.84 9.81
CA MET A 21 -10.54 10.91 10.12
C MET A 21 -10.41 11.16 11.62
N GLU A 22 -11.51 11.09 12.36
CA GLU A 22 -11.55 11.40 13.80
C GLU A 22 -11.16 10.20 14.68
N ASN A 23 -11.36 8.97 14.22
CA ASN A 23 -11.24 7.76 15.06
C ASN A 23 -10.28 6.69 14.49
N TRP A 24 -9.43 7.05 13.53
CA TRP A 24 -8.58 6.09 12.80
C TRP A 24 -7.73 5.20 13.73
N ASP A 25 -7.27 5.75 14.85
CA ASP A 25 -6.38 5.10 15.82
C ASP A 25 -7.06 3.90 16.50
N THR A 26 -8.35 4.03 16.81
CA THR A 26 -9.17 2.96 17.38
C THR A 26 -9.75 2.04 16.30
N LEU A 27 -9.98 2.56 15.09
CA LEU A 27 -10.51 1.79 13.97
C LEU A 27 -9.47 0.90 13.30
N CYS A 28 -8.18 1.24 13.35
CA CYS A 28 -7.10 0.43 12.79
C CYS A 28 -6.72 -0.71 13.75
N THR A 29 -7.27 -1.89 13.50
CA THR A 29 -7.10 -3.07 14.37
C THR A 29 -6.32 -4.17 13.64
N LYS A 30 -6.04 -5.28 14.34
CA LYS A 30 -5.35 -6.42 13.73
C LYS A 30 -6.22 -7.13 12.70
N GLU A 31 -7.53 -7.11 12.89
CA GLU A 31 -8.51 -7.83 12.06
C GLU A 31 -8.67 -7.18 10.68
N ASN A 32 -8.40 -5.88 10.57
CA ASN A 32 -8.51 -5.14 9.31
C ASN A 32 -7.16 -4.68 8.74
N PHE A 33 -6.06 -5.11 9.35
CA PHE A 33 -4.72 -4.93 8.80
C PHE A 33 -4.55 -5.79 7.53
N ILE A 34 -4.14 -5.15 6.43
CA ILE A 34 -4.01 -5.80 5.11
C ILE A 34 -2.60 -5.71 4.52
N GLY A 35 -1.73 -4.85 5.04
CA GLY A 35 -0.40 -4.69 4.45
C GLY A 35 0.57 -3.90 5.30
N LEU A 36 1.85 -4.17 5.11
CA LEU A 36 2.94 -3.51 5.80
C LEU A 36 4.11 -3.28 4.85
N GLY A 37 4.34 -2.03 4.51
CA GLY A 37 5.53 -1.62 3.79
C GLY A 37 6.63 -1.12 4.73
N SER A 38 7.72 -0.64 4.15
CA SER A 38 8.83 -0.05 4.89
C SER A 38 8.50 1.29 5.55
N THR A 39 7.49 1.99 5.03
CA THR A 39 7.14 3.35 5.45
C THR A 39 5.74 3.47 6.04
N ARG A 40 4.84 2.51 5.78
CA ARG A 40 3.42 2.60 6.12
C ARG A 40 2.81 1.24 6.49
N LYS A 41 1.86 1.22 7.42
CA LYS A 41 0.93 0.10 7.66
C LYS A 41 -0.40 0.41 6.97
N VAL A 42 -1.07 -0.58 6.41
CA VAL A 42 -2.32 -0.40 5.66
C VAL A 42 -3.45 -1.18 6.33
N TYR A 43 -4.57 -0.51 6.56
CA TYR A 43 -5.78 -1.07 7.15
C TYR A 43 -6.98 -0.84 6.22
N CYS A 44 -7.85 -1.83 6.06
CA CYS A 44 -9.03 -1.77 5.21
C CYS A 44 -10.31 -1.51 6.02
N LEU A 45 -10.95 -0.37 5.79
CA LEU A 45 -12.19 0.04 6.44
C LEU A 45 -13.34 0.10 5.42
N GLY A 46 -13.74 -1.08 4.94
CA GLY A 46 -14.78 -1.23 3.92
C GLY A 46 -14.32 -0.74 2.55
N LYS A 47 -14.79 0.44 2.14
CA LYS A 47 -14.42 1.04 0.84
C LYS A 47 -13.20 1.96 0.91
N TYR A 48 -12.60 2.11 2.10
CA TYR A 48 -11.44 2.96 2.32
C TYR A 48 -10.24 2.15 2.79
N VAL A 49 -9.05 2.66 2.53
CA VAL A 49 -7.83 2.25 3.22
C VAL A 49 -7.28 3.39 4.06
N VAL A 50 -6.80 3.05 5.24
CA VAL A 50 -5.99 3.95 6.09
C VAL A 50 -4.56 3.48 6.02
N LYS A 51 -3.69 4.31 5.44
CA LYS A 51 -2.24 4.10 5.46
C LYS A 51 -1.65 4.87 6.64
N LYS A 52 -1.32 4.18 7.73
CA LYS A 52 -0.64 4.75 8.90
C LYS A 52 0.84 4.91 8.61
N HIS A 53 1.36 6.12 8.77
CA HIS A 53 2.77 6.43 8.58
C HIS A 53 3.61 5.85 9.73
N LEU A 54 4.65 5.10 9.38
CA LEU A 54 5.62 4.56 10.34
C LEU A 54 6.76 5.53 10.62
N ASN A 55 7.02 6.42 9.67
CA ASN A 55 8.11 7.38 9.69
C ASN A 55 7.77 8.58 8.79
N ARG A 56 8.65 9.58 8.80
CA ARG A 56 8.49 10.79 8.00
C ARG A 56 8.38 10.49 6.49
N ILE A 57 9.09 9.48 5.99
CA ILE A 57 9.07 9.12 4.57
C ILE A 57 7.67 8.65 4.16
N GLY A 58 6.97 7.90 5.02
CA GLY A 58 5.58 7.51 4.79
C GLY A 58 4.65 8.71 4.62
N TYR A 59 4.81 9.74 5.45
CA TYR A 59 4.06 10.99 5.32
C TYR A 59 4.38 11.72 4.01
N LEU A 60 5.67 11.84 3.65
CA LEU A 60 6.10 12.50 2.41
C LEU A 60 5.55 11.77 1.18
N GLN A 61 5.56 10.44 1.17
CA GLN A 61 4.95 9.65 0.10
C GLN A 61 3.47 9.98 -0.05
N SER A 62 2.71 10.03 1.04
CA SER A 62 1.27 10.27 0.96
C SER A 62 0.89 11.71 0.64
N LEU A 63 1.68 12.70 1.06
CA LEU A 63 1.51 14.07 0.54
C LEU A 63 1.66 14.09 -0.99
N ARG A 64 2.65 13.37 -1.51
CA ARG A 64 2.92 13.31 -2.94
C ARG A 64 1.84 12.57 -3.71
N GLU A 65 1.29 11.48 -3.14
CA GLU A 65 0.09 10.82 -3.70
C GLU A 65 -1.06 11.82 -3.84
N LEU A 66 -1.31 12.65 -2.81
CA LEU A 66 -2.37 13.65 -2.86
C LEU A 66 -2.11 14.73 -3.93
N GLU A 67 -0.86 15.19 -4.06
CA GLU A 67 -0.45 16.17 -5.08
C GLU A 67 -0.62 15.61 -6.50
N ILE A 68 -0.10 14.41 -6.76
CA ILE A 68 -0.23 13.71 -8.05
C ILE A 68 -1.71 13.51 -8.38
N TYR A 69 -2.48 12.94 -7.45
CA TYR A 69 -3.92 12.72 -7.68
C TYR A 69 -4.66 14.02 -7.97
N THR A 70 -4.36 15.09 -7.23
CA THR A 70 -4.99 16.39 -7.41
C THR A 70 -4.68 16.98 -8.79
N SER A 71 -3.46 16.79 -9.30
CA SER A 71 -3.09 17.19 -10.66
C SER A 71 -3.79 16.33 -11.72
N MET A 72 -3.82 15.02 -11.52
CA MET A 72 -4.32 14.06 -12.52
C MET A 72 -5.85 13.97 -12.59
N LYS A 73 -6.58 14.29 -11.51
CA LYS A 73 -8.04 14.06 -11.42
C LYS A 73 -8.88 14.86 -12.44
N GLN A 74 -8.33 15.91 -13.04
CA GLN A 74 -8.99 16.72 -14.08
C GLN A 74 -8.54 16.36 -15.50
N THR A 75 -7.72 15.32 -15.64
CA THR A 75 -7.18 14.86 -16.92
C THR A 75 -7.88 13.58 -17.39
N LYS A 76 -7.55 13.13 -18.59
CA LYS A 76 -7.97 11.81 -19.11
C LYS A 76 -7.37 10.63 -18.33
N TYR A 77 -6.42 10.84 -17.41
CA TYR A 77 -5.77 9.78 -16.63
C TYR A 77 -6.43 9.53 -15.27
N ALA A 78 -7.44 10.31 -14.88
CA ALA A 78 -8.01 10.29 -13.53
C ALA A 78 -8.44 8.88 -13.06
N HIS A 79 -8.95 8.05 -13.97
CA HIS A 79 -9.40 6.68 -13.67
C HIS A 79 -8.27 5.69 -13.38
N ILE A 80 -7.02 6.05 -13.64
CA ILE A 80 -5.84 5.21 -13.39
C ILE A 80 -5.42 5.29 -11.92
N PHE A 81 -5.80 6.34 -11.20
CA PHE A 81 -5.34 6.58 -9.82
C PHE A 81 -6.41 6.28 -8.80
N SER A 82 -6.01 5.66 -7.69
CA SER A 82 -6.85 5.56 -6.51
C SER A 82 -7.03 6.95 -5.89
N PRO A 83 -8.27 7.42 -5.68
CA PRO A 83 -8.52 8.70 -5.04
C PRO A 83 -7.89 8.82 -3.65
N VAL A 84 -7.21 9.94 -3.41
CA VAL A 84 -6.73 10.36 -2.08
C VAL A 84 -7.71 11.35 -1.48
N PHE A 85 -8.26 11.02 -0.32
CA PHE A 85 -9.29 11.81 0.33
C PHE A 85 -8.75 12.71 1.42
N TYR A 86 -7.72 12.25 2.14
CA TYR A 86 -7.19 12.95 3.30
C TYR A 86 -5.74 12.54 3.58
N VAL A 87 -4.91 13.49 4.00
CA VAL A 87 -3.55 13.24 4.47
C VAL A 87 -3.27 14.17 5.65
N ASN A 88 -2.71 13.62 6.72
CA ASN A 88 -2.07 14.39 7.79
C ASN A 88 -0.72 13.74 8.14
N LYS A 89 -0.05 14.19 9.20
CA LYS A 89 1.27 13.66 9.57
C LYS A 89 1.27 12.16 9.94
N GLU A 90 0.13 11.62 10.37
CA GLU A 90 0.02 10.27 10.92
C GLU A 90 -0.61 9.28 9.95
N ILE A 91 -1.52 9.74 9.09
CA ILE A 91 -2.28 8.87 8.19
C ILE A 91 -2.55 9.48 6.81
N CYS A 92 -2.82 8.60 5.86
CA CYS A 92 -3.44 8.88 4.58
C CYS A 92 -4.69 8.02 4.41
N ILE A 93 -5.77 8.60 3.88
CA ILE A 93 -7.02 7.88 3.57
C ILE A 93 -7.22 7.88 2.05
N GLN A 94 -7.33 6.68 1.48
CA GLN A 94 -7.56 6.46 0.05
C GLN A 94 -8.76 5.54 -0.20
N GLN A 95 -9.23 5.52 -1.44
CA GLN A 95 -10.18 4.51 -1.90
C GLN A 95 -9.52 3.12 -1.86
N TYR A 96 -10.24 2.13 -1.34
CA TYR A 96 -9.79 0.74 -1.38
C TYR A 96 -10.02 0.15 -2.78
N TYR A 97 -9.03 -0.62 -3.23
CA TYR A 97 -9.08 -1.49 -4.40
C TYR A 97 -8.50 -2.85 -4.02
N GLN A 98 -9.04 -3.92 -4.61
CA GLN A 98 -8.54 -5.27 -4.35
C GLN A 98 -7.10 -5.39 -4.88
N GLU A 99 -6.17 -5.84 -4.05
CA GLU A 99 -4.76 -6.02 -4.44
C GLU A 99 -4.57 -7.00 -5.61
N VAL A 100 -3.54 -6.75 -6.42
CA VAL A 100 -3.08 -7.73 -7.41
C VAL A 100 -2.47 -8.93 -6.67
N PRO A 101 -2.87 -10.18 -6.99
CA PRO A 101 -2.35 -11.36 -6.30
C PRO A 101 -0.85 -11.51 -6.50
N MET A 102 -0.12 -11.74 -5.41
CA MET A 102 1.29 -12.14 -5.45
C MET A 102 1.44 -13.56 -6.02
N TYR A 103 2.60 -13.84 -6.62
CA TYR A 103 3.00 -15.19 -7.01
C TYR A 103 4.16 -15.65 -6.14
N ASP A 104 4.07 -16.85 -5.56
CA ASP A 104 5.08 -17.39 -4.65
C ASP A 104 5.46 -16.42 -3.51
N ASN A 105 4.45 -15.70 -2.98
CA ASN A 105 4.58 -14.65 -1.96
C ASN A 105 5.53 -13.51 -2.36
N GLN A 106 5.57 -13.17 -3.65
CA GLN A 106 6.42 -12.12 -4.20
C GLN A 106 5.63 -11.21 -5.14
N THR A 107 6.02 -9.95 -5.14
CA THR A 107 5.65 -9.00 -6.18
C THR A 107 6.41 -9.30 -7.47
N PHE A 108 5.97 -8.70 -8.57
CA PHE A 108 6.53 -8.87 -9.89
C PHE A 108 6.30 -7.61 -10.72
N ASP A 109 7.03 -7.44 -11.81
CA ASP A 109 6.70 -6.39 -12.78
C ASP A 109 5.36 -6.70 -13.44
N ILE A 110 4.40 -5.79 -13.31
CA ILE A 110 3.01 -5.96 -13.74
C ILE A 110 2.86 -6.28 -15.24
N GLN A 111 3.85 -5.96 -16.07
CA GLN A 111 3.86 -6.26 -17.51
C GLN A 111 4.39 -7.66 -17.85
N GLU A 112 5.18 -8.27 -16.96
CA GLU A 112 5.81 -9.57 -17.23
C GLU A 112 4.86 -10.76 -17.06
N LYS A 113 3.77 -10.57 -16.33
CA LYS A 113 2.77 -11.62 -16.08
C LYS A 113 1.40 -11.22 -16.61
N LYS A 114 0.69 -12.24 -17.10
CA LYS A 114 -0.73 -12.14 -17.43
C LYS A 114 -1.54 -12.66 -16.25
N GLY A 115 -2.64 -11.98 -15.96
CA GLY A 115 -3.59 -12.41 -14.95
C GLY A 115 -5.01 -11.97 -15.28
N LEU A 116 -5.89 -12.06 -14.30
CA LEU A 116 -7.28 -11.61 -14.42
C LEU A 116 -7.39 -10.10 -14.18
N TRP A 117 -6.57 -9.32 -14.89
CA TRP A 117 -6.59 -7.87 -14.87
C TRP A 117 -6.36 -7.28 -16.27
N GLU A 118 -6.82 -6.06 -16.46
CA GLU A 118 -6.69 -5.30 -17.70
C GLU A 118 -5.96 -3.97 -17.43
N PHE A 119 -5.12 -3.56 -18.36
CA PHE A 119 -4.51 -2.23 -18.30
C PHE A 119 -5.56 -1.16 -18.66
N PRO A 120 -5.61 -0.04 -17.94
CA PRO A 120 -6.53 1.04 -18.26
C PRO A 120 -6.15 1.70 -19.59
N SER A 121 -7.13 2.36 -20.23
CA SER A 121 -6.84 3.24 -21.36
C SER A 121 -5.84 4.32 -20.97
N TYR A 122 -4.93 4.65 -21.90
CA TYR A 122 -3.84 5.62 -21.72
C TYR A 122 -2.78 5.25 -20.67
N TYR A 123 -2.68 3.98 -20.29
CA TYR A 123 -1.73 3.51 -19.29
C TYR A 123 -0.27 3.91 -19.59
N GLU A 124 0.29 3.53 -20.74
CA GLU A 124 1.71 3.82 -21.05
C GLU A 124 2.00 5.32 -21.07
N GLU A 125 1.10 6.13 -21.63
CA GLU A 125 1.21 7.59 -21.64
C GLU A 125 1.22 8.16 -20.22
N CYS A 126 0.38 7.64 -19.33
CA CYS A 126 0.35 8.03 -17.93
C CYS A 126 1.64 7.63 -17.19
N ILE A 127 2.16 6.43 -17.42
CA ILE A 127 3.41 5.97 -16.80
C ILE A 127 4.59 6.86 -17.23
N GLU A 128 4.65 7.24 -18.51
CA GLU A 128 5.68 8.18 -19.00
C GLU A 128 5.61 9.56 -18.32
N ILE A 129 4.41 10.08 -18.07
CA ILE A 129 4.22 11.36 -17.37
C ILE A 129 4.68 11.22 -15.91
N LEU A 130 4.33 10.13 -15.24
CA LEU A 130 4.74 9.89 -13.85
C LEU A 130 6.26 9.76 -13.71
N ASP A 131 6.91 9.13 -14.68
CA ASP A 131 8.38 9.04 -14.74
C ASP A 131 9.01 10.43 -14.99
N LYS A 132 8.62 11.10 -16.07
CA LYS A 132 9.30 12.33 -16.54
C LYS A 132 9.00 13.57 -15.72
N GLU A 133 7.75 13.77 -15.34
CA GLU A 133 7.30 15.01 -14.67
C GLU A 133 7.30 14.87 -13.16
N TRP A 134 7.03 13.66 -12.66
CA TRP A 134 6.92 13.41 -11.24
C TRP A 134 8.10 12.64 -10.68
N ASP A 135 9.02 12.05 -11.45
CA ASP A 135 10.12 11.23 -10.92
C ASP A 135 9.59 10.06 -10.06
N VAL A 136 8.43 9.48 -10.40
CA VAL A 136 7.86 8.35 -9.65
C VAL A 136 8.74 7.11 -9.81
N PHE A 137 9.06 6.48 -8.69
CA PHE A 137 9.96 5.33 -8.65
C PHE A 137 9.21 4.01 -8.56
N ASP A 138 9.75 2.99 -9.24
CA ASP A 138 9.32 1.59 -9.15
C ASP A 138 7.82 1.33 -9.44
N ILE A 139 7.22 2.19 -10.27
CA ILE A 139 5.77 2.18 -10.49
C ILE A 139 5.23 0.90 -11.14
N ARG A 140 6.10 0.04 -11.69
CA ARG A 140 5.70 -1.21 -12.36
C ARG A 140 5.59 -2.40 -11.41
N ASP A 141 6.05 -2.27 -10.17
CA ASP A 141 5.87 -3.33 -9.19
C ASP A 141 4.38 -3.58 -8.92
N SER A 142 3.96 -4.85 -8.98
CA SER A 142 2.57 -5.27 -8.82
C SER A 142 1.91 -4.80 -7.52
N SER A 143 2.67 -4.56 -6.44
CA SER A 143 2.13 -4.07 -5.16
C SER A 143 1.65 -2.61 -5.22
N ASN A 144 2.07 -1.87 -6.24
CA ASN A 144 1.62 -0.51 -6.50
C ASN A 144 0.24 -0.45 -7.17
N TYR A 145 -0.35 -1.62 -7.47
CA TYR A 145 -1.63 -1.75 -8.17
C TYR A 145 -2.71 -2.45 -7.34
N GLY A 146 -3.91 -1.93 -7.46
CA GLY A 146 -5.15 -2.63 -7.15
C GLY A 146 -5.98 -2.85 -8.41
N MET A 147 -7.08 -3.57 -8.27
CA MET A 147 -8.08 -3.84 -9.29
C MET A 147 -9.41 -3.25 -8.88
N ASN A 148 -10.07 -2.57 -9.81
CA ASN A 148 -11.46 -2.17 -9.65
C ASN A 148 -12.42 -3.35 -9.91
N GLU A 149 -13.72 -3.10 -9.74
CA GLU A 149 -14.78 -4.13 -9.94
C GLU A 149 -14.80 -4.74 -11.34
N ARG A 150 -14.24 -4.03 -12.34
CA ARG A 150 -14.11 -4.49 -13.73
C ARG A 150 -12.77 -5.15 -14.01
N ARG A 151 -11.97 -5.43 -12.98
CA ARG A 151 -10.60 -5.97 -13.10
C ARG A 151 -9.62 -5.05 -13.85
N VAL A 152 -9.94 -3.77 -14.01
CA VAL A 152 -9.00 -2.81 -14.59
C VAL A 152 -8.04 -2.35 -13.49
N LEU A 153 -6.75 -2.30 -13.81
CA LEU A 153 -5.69 -1.87 -12.90
C LEU A 153 -5.85 -0.40 -12.51
N VAL A 154 -5.59 -0.11 -11.23
CA VAL A 154 -5.59 1.21 -10.62
C VAL A 154 -4.34 1.34 -9.76
N LEU A 155 -3.60 2.43 -9.92
CA LEU A 155 -2.47 2.79 -9.07
C LEU A 155 -2.95 3.10 -7.65
N ILE A 156 -2.48 2.33 -6.68
CA ILE A 156 -2.79 2.51 -5.25
C ILE A 156 -1.59 3.04 -4.47
N ASP A 157 -0.37 2.91 -5.00
CA ASP A 157 0.83 3.47 -4.40
C ASP A 157 1.72 4.08 -5.49
N TYR A 158 1.76 5.42 -5.51
CA TYR A 158 2.41 6.20 -6.56
C TYR A 158 3.12 7.44 -5.97
N GLY A 159 3.35 7.41 -4.65
CA GLY A 159 3.92 8.54 -3.90
C GLY A 159 5.44 8.56 -3.86
N MET A 160 6.10 7.42 -4.03
CA MET A 160 7.56 7.35 -3.96
C MET A 160 8.18 8.02 -5.18
N SER A 161 9.11 8.95 -4.96
CA SER A 161 10.00 9.43 -6.02
C SER A 161 11.37 8.81 -5.95
N LYS A 162 12.10 8.80 -7.06
CA LYS A 162 13.49 8.32 -7.09
C LYS A 162 14.36 9.19 -6.19
N THR A 163 14.13 10.50 -6.22
CA THR A 163 14.81 11.46 -5.34
C THR A 163 14.56 11.16 -3.86
N LEU A 164 13.31 10.88 -3.45
CA LEU A 164 12.98 10.56 -2.06
C LEU A 164 13.58 9.21 -1.65
N TYR A 165 13.54 8.22 -2.55
CA TYR A 165 14.14 6.91 -2.35
C TYR A 165 15.65 7.01 -2.11
N GLU A 166 16.38 7.65 -3.03
CA GLU A 166 17.84 7.72 -2.97
C GLU A 166 18.35 8.61 -1.82
N LYS A 167 17.67 9.73 -1.52
CA LYS A 167 18.15 10.71 -0.54
C LYS A 167 17.67 10.48 0.88
N GLU A 168 16.52 9.84 1.08
CA GLU A 168 15.95 9.60 2.41
C GLU A 168 15.80 8.12 2.73
N TRP A 169 15.21 7.33 1.81
CA TRP A 169 14.91 5.92 2.08
C TRP A 169 16.19 5.07 2.21
N VAL A 170 17.08 5.11 1.21
CA VAL A 170 18.32 4.30 1.22
C VAL A 170 19.17 4.60 2.46
N PRO A 171 19.47 5.88 2.81
CA PRO A 171 20.25 6.16 4.01
C PRO A 171 19.58 5.71 5.31
N ALA A 172 18.25 5.80 5.41
CA ALA A 172 17.51 5.34 6.59
C ALA A 172 17.51 3.80 6.69
N ALA A 173 17.38 3.12 5.55
CA ALA A 173 17.38 1.66 5.46
C ALA A 173 18.74 1.06 5.82
N GLU A 174 19.83 1.68 5.37
CA GLU A 174 21.20 1.28 5.71
C GLU A 174 21.52 1.43 7.20
N LYS A 175 20.98 2.49 7.83
CA LYS A 175 21.09 2.74 9.28
C LYS A 175 20.22 1.81 10.13
N GLY A 176 19.20 1.19 9.53
CA GLY A 176 18.20 0.39 10.22
C GLY A 176 17.07 1.19 10.87
N ASP A 177 16.93 2.47 10.53
CA ASP A 177 15.81 3.31 10.97
C ASP A 177 14.49 2.88 10.31
N ILE A 178 14.59 2.29 9.12
CA ILE A 178 13.48 1.68 8.38
C ILE A 178 13.89 0.29 7.91
N PRO A 179 12.93 -0.64 7.75
CA PRO A 179 13.23 -1.96 7.24
C PRO A 179 13.53 -1.93 5.73
N GLN A 180 14.45 -2.79 5.31
CA GLN A 180 14.52 -3.32 3.95
C GLN A 180 13.61 -4.55 3.87
N ILE A 181 13.11 -4.90 2.70
CA ILE A 181 12.29 -6.09 2.51
C ILE A 181 13.06 -7.04 1.61
N GLU A 182 13.31 -8.25 2.11
CA GLU A 182 14.00 -9.31 1.38
C GLU A 182 13.17 -10.59 1.40
N VAL A 183 13.29 -11.43 0.37
CA VAL A 183 12.60 -12.70 0.34
C VAL A 183 13.50 -13.79 0.90
N HIS A 184 13.16 -14.31 2.08
CA HIS A 184 13.94 -15.36 2.73
C HIS A 184 13.02 -16.43 3.36
N ILE A 185 13.59 -17.60 3.64
CA ILE A 185 12.92 -18.62 4.46
C ILE A 185 12.89 -18.11 5.90
N CYS A 186 11.71 -18.01 6.50
CA CYS A 186 11.57 -17.63 7.90
C CYS A 186 12.15 -18.72 8.82
N GLY A 187 13.04 -18.35 9.74
CA GLY A 187 13.65 -19.30 10.68
C GLY A 187 12.68 -19.95 11.68
N THR A 188 11.47 -19.39 11.85
CA THR A 188 10.45 -19.93 12.77
C THR A 188 9.44 -20.82 12.06
N CYS A 189 8.81 -20.34 10.97
CA CYS A 189 7.77 -21.12 10.28
C CYS A 189 8.28 -21.94 9.09
N GLY A 190 9.53 -21.73 8.63
CA GLY A 190 10.11 -22.47 7.50
C GLY A 190 9.53 -22.13 6.13
N ILE A 191 8.66 -21.13 6.03
CA ILE A 191 8.02 -20.70 4.77
C ILE A 191 8.84 -19.57 4.14
N LYS A 192 9.03 -19.61 2.81
CA LYS A 192 9.59 -18.50 2.03
C LYS A 192 8.59 -17.35 1.98
N LYS A 193 8.97 -16.21 2.56
CA LYS A 193 8.14 -15.00 2.68
C LYS A 193 9.04 -13.76 2.62
N GLU A 194 8.40 -12.61 2.46
CA GLU A 194 9.04 -11.32 2.72
C GLU A 194 9.44 -11.20 4.21
N ILE A 195 10.70 -10.87 4.43
CA ILE A 195 11.35 -10.64 5.71
C ILE A 195 11.81 -9.19 5.75
N ARG A 196 11.49 -8.49 6.84
CA ARG A 196 11.96 -7.13 7.07
C ARG A 196 13.36 -7.18 7.66
N MET A 197 14.28 -6.33 7.22
CA MET A 197 15.69 -6.29 7.67
C MET A 197 16.02 -4.87 8.15
N TYR A 198 16.41 -4.70 9.40
CA TYR A 198 16.71 -3.41 10.01
C TYR A 198 18.22 -3.15 9.99
N GLY A 199 18.68 -2.52 8.91
CA GLY A 199 20.09 -2.23 8.69
C GLY A 199 20.83 -3.40 8.06
N LYS A 200 21.97 -3.10 7.46
CA LYS A 200 22.75 -4.04 6.62
C LYS A 200 23.29 -5.30 7.33
N ASN A 201 23.23 -5.32 8.67
CA ASN A 201 23.79 -6.39 9.51
C ASN A 201 22.72 -7.06 10.37
N ASP A 202 21.43 -6.91 10.04
CA ASP A 202 20.36 -7.57 10.77
C ASP A 202 20.44 -9.10 10.59
N LEU A 203 20.54 -9.84 11.69
CA LEU A 203 20.63 -11.31 11.69
C LEU A 203 19.30 -11.99 12.04
N ASP A 204 18.26 -11.23 12.36
CA ASP A 204 16.98 -11.77 12.81
C ASP A 204 16.08 -12.19 11.63
N ILE A 205 16.17 -13.41 11.15
CA ILE A 205 15.42 -13.86 9.97
C ILE A 205 14.02 -14.38 10.34
N ARG A 206 13.17 -13.49 10.86
CA ARG A 206 11.76 -13.78 11.20
C ARG A 206 10.79 -12.98 10.32
N CYS A 207 9.66 -13.58 9.94
CA CYS A 207 8.62 -12.85 9.20
C CYS A 207 7.71 -12.06 10.16
N ILE A 208 6.89 -11.17 9.61
CA ILE A 208 5.97 -10.34 10.38
C ILE A 208 5.06 -11.19 11.27
N THR A 209 4.48 -12.27 10.72
CA THR A 209 3.59 -13.17 11.48
C THR A 209 4.30 -13.88 12.63
N CYS A 210 5.59 -14.18 12.48
CA CYS A 210 6.38 -14.87 13.50
C CYS A 210 7.07 -13.92 14.50
N GLY A 211 6.82 -12.61 14.41
CA GLY A 211 7.24 -11.64 15.42
C GLY A 211 8.26 -10.60 14.98
N LYS A 212 8.43 -10.35 13.67
CA LYS A 212 9.25 -9.23 13.17
C LYS A 212 8.35 -8.06 12.74
N GLU A 213 7.97 -7.22 13.70
CA GLU A 213 7.11 -6.04 13.50
C GLU A 213 7.88 -4.75 13.19
#